data_AF-A0A132CDD1-F1
#
_entry.id   AF-A0A132CDD1-F1
#
_cell.length_a   1.000
_cell.length_b   1.000
_cell.length_c   1.000
_cell.angle_alpha   90.00
_cell.angle_beta   90.00
_cell.angle_gamma   90.00
#
_symmetry.space_group_name_H-M   'P 1'
#
loop_
_entity.id
_entity.type
_entity.pdbx_description
1 polymer ?
#
loop_
_entity_poly.entity_id
_entity_poly.type
_entity_poly.pdbx_seq_one_letter_code
_entity_poly.pdbx_strand_id
1 'polypeptide(L)'
;MARIIPDDWKNLAATGAAERERETLAALERTLPDAYTVYHGVHWTRADQNFSVFGEADFVIVSPAGRVLVIEQKAGFLRETPKGLVKVYLQTERNVSIQLARTLENLHRRLTAAFGAGAYGVEELLYCPDYTVKNPAIAGVAPTRIVDATRRHELAARIVDALPADEPPFPGAAKIHHFLADELSLTPDTSVLVGQADTLVTRLSGGLATWARRLEFAPFRLRVIATAGSGKTQLAVRAMRDAISAGKRVLYVCFNRPLADHVARIAPSGATIANYHQLCDWVARDGGHVPDFGARDAFAQLEARFAQTPIAERWRFDTSIVDEGQDFQPPWAAALERLVAPGGAWWWLEDPLQNLYMRDSVPLPGWVTLKETTNYRSPRDILEYVRDVVGGIEPLAAELASGSPFGGSEISIAAYDATDAESAAQACIDATKRAITHALALGFRKQDIAVLSFRGREGSAFTALDQLGPHRVKSFTGKYDLFGNPEYREGDVLLDSIYRFKGQAAPCVILTEVDFDTFDARAARKLFVGATRATMKLIVVASRRAAERIAPSA
;
A
#
# COMPACT_ATOMS: atom_id res chain seq x y z
N MET A 1 19.73 -13.71 33.29
CA MET A 1 19.13 -12.61 32.52
C MET A 1 18.00 -13.21 31.73
N ALA A 2 16.82 -12.59 31.75
CA ALA A 2 15.66 -13.07 30.99
C ALA A 2 16.01 -13.18 29.51
N ARG A 3 15.45 -14.18 28.84
CA ARG A 3 15.63 -14.37 27.41
C ARG A 3 14.78 -13.37 26.66
N ILE A 4 15.38 -12.51 25.84
CA ILE A 4 14.65 -11.56 24.98
C ILE A 4 14.60 -12.13 23.58
N ILE A 5 13.43 -12.08 22.94
CA ILE A 5 13.21 -12.56 21.59
C ILE A 5 12.45 -11.49 20.78
N PRO A 6 12.92 -11.09 19.59
CA PRO A 6 14.18 -11.49 18.95
C PRO A 6 15.42 -10.82 19.56
N ASP A 7 16.58 -11.48 19.38
CA ASP A 7 17.85 -11.17 20.07
C ASP A 7 18.59 -9.95 19.48
N ASP A 8 18.11 -9.39 18.37
CA ASP A 8 18.72 -8.29 17.59
C ASP A 8 18.32 -6.88 18.04
N TRP A 9 17.52 -6.78 19.10
CA TRP A 9 16.98 -5.52 19.64
C TRP A 9 18.05 -4.48 20.02
N LYS A 10 19.31 -4.91 20.24
CA LYS A 10 20.45 -4.04 20.58
C LYS A 10 20.92 -3.16 19.40
N ASN A 11 20.54 -3.49 18.16
CA ASN A 11 20.96 -2.80 16.93
C ASN A 11 19.90 -1.81 16.38
N LEU A 12 18.74 -1.66 17.04
CA LEU A 12 17.68 -0.74 16.61
C LEU A 12 18.11 0.73 16.78
N ALA A 13 18.21 1.46 15.67
CA ALA A 13 18.39 2.91 15.68
C ALA A 13 17.08 3.57 16.16
N ALA A 14 17.10 4.20 17.34
CA ALA A 14 15.89 4.62 18.03
C ALA A 14 15.89 6.12 18.35
N THR A 15 14.75 6.80 18.11
CA THR A 15 14.45 8.13 18.65
C THR A 15 13.08 8.13 19.32
N GLY A 16 12.91 8.81 20.46
CA GLY A 16 11.61 8.97 21.11
C GLY A 16 11.03 7.68 21.71
N ALA A 17 9.83 7.28 21.29
CA ALA A 17 9.12 6.12 21.85
C ALA A 17 9.87 4.79 21.66
N ALA A 18 10.57 4.63 20.53
CA ALA A 18 11.41 3.46 20.25
C ALA A 18 12.64 3.41 21.20
N GLU A 19 13.13 4.56 21.66
CA GLU A 19 14.23 4.60 22.62
C GLU A 19 13.75 4.13 24.00
N ARG A 20 12.54 4.51 24.39
CA ARG A 20 11.90 4.03 25.63
C ARG A 20 11.64 2.53 25.61
N GLU A 21 11.20 1.99 24.49
CA GLU A 21 11.03 0.55 24.32
C GLU A 21 12.36 -0.20 24.50
N ARG A 22 13.45 0.32 23.90
CA ARG A 22 14.80 -0.23 24.06
C ARG A 22 15.31 -0.14 25.51
N GLU A 23 15.04 0.96 26.20
CA GLU A 23 15.36 1.11 27.63
C GLU A 23 14.61 0.10 28.49
N THR A 24 13.33 -0.14 28.19
CA THR A 24 12.51 -1.16 28.86
C THR A 24 13.06 -2.55 28.62
N LEU A 25 13.41 -2.91 27.39
CA LEU A 25 14.05 -4.19 27.07
C LEU A 25 15.35 -4.39 27.83
N ALA A 26 16.22 -3.36 27.85
CA ALA A 26 17.46 -3.41 28.62
C ALA A 26 17.22 -3.55 30.13
N ALA A 27 16.19 -2.91 30.66
CA ALA A 27 15.79 -3.07 32.06
C ALA A 27 15.32 -4.51 32.32
N LEU A 28 14.40 -5.03 31.50
CA LEU A 28 13.84 -6.37 31.62
C LEU A 28 14.91 -7.47 31.48
N GLU A 29 15.85 -7.36 30.54
CA GLU A 29 16.98 -8.30 30.38
C GLU A 29 17.76 -8.46 31.69
N ARG A 30 18.00 -7.32 32.36
CA ARG A 30 18.85 -7.22 33.55
C ARG A 30 18.12 -7.60 34.83
N THR A 31 16.85 -7.28 34.97
CA THR A 31 16.12 -7.37 36.24
C THR A 31 15.16 -8.55 36.33
N LEU A 32 14.71 -9.13 35.21
CA LEU A 32 13.92 -10.35 35.24
C LEU A 32 14.81 -11.60 35.38
N PRO A 33 14.35 -12.63 36.12
CA PRO A 33 15.04 -13.93 36.18
C PRO A 33 15.19 -14.57 34.80
N ASP A 34 16.24 -15.37 34.62
CA ASP A 34 16.53 -16.09 33.37
C ASP A 34 15.46 -17.11 32.96
N ALA A 35 14.65 -17.55 33.91
CA ALA A 35 13.54 -18.45 33.66
C ALA A 35 12.36 -17.79 32.89
N TYR A 36 12.33 -16.46 32.77
CA TYR A 36 11.31 -15.74 31.99
C TYR A 36 11.79 -15.46 30.56
N THR A 37 10.84 -15.48 29.63
CA THR A 37 11.08 -15.07 28.24
C THR A 37 10.27 -13.82 27.92
N VAL A 38 10.91 -12.83 27.30
CA VAL A 38 10.32 -11.57 26.86
C VAL A 38 10.26 -11.59 25.34
N TYR A 39 9.05 -11.52 24.80
CA TYR A 39 8.80 -11.28 23.39
C TYR A 39 8.49 -9.79 23.19
N HIS A 40 9.04 -9.17 22.15
CA HIS A 40 8.78 -7.78 21.77
C HIS A 40 8.46 -7.65 20.28
N GLY A 41 7.83 -6.55 19.87
CA GLY A 41 7.37 -6.39 18.48
C GLY A 41 6.40 -7.49 18.05
N VAL A 42 5.47 -7.83 18.96
CA VAL A 42 4.56 -8.98 18.86
C VAL A 42 3.39 -8.61 17.96
N HIS A 43 3.37 -9.19 16.76
CA HIS A 43 2.25 -9.08 15.83
C HIS A 43 1.65 -10.45 15.55
N TRP A 44 0.33 -10.51 15.46
CA TRP A 44 -0.35 -11.75 15.10
C TRP A 44 -1.14 -11.63 13.81
N THR A 45 -1.08 -12.68 12.98
CA THR A 45 -1.89 -12.81 11.75
C THR A 45 -2.80 -14.01 11.89
N ARG A 46 -4.07 -13.89 11.49
CA ARG A 46 -5.02 -15.00 11.58
C ARG A 46 -4.72 -15.96 10.42
N ALA A 47 -4.49 -17.24 10.72
CA ALA A 47 -4.36 -18.31 9.75
C ALA A 47 -5.52 -19.29 9.94
N ASP A 48 -6.74 -18.85 9.66
CA ASP A 48 -7.83 -19.78 9.40
C ASP A 48 -8.78 -19.19 8.36
N GLN A 49 -8.94 -19.93 7.27
CA GLN A 49 -9.77 -19.67 6.08
C GLN A 49 -9.90 -18.19 5.66
N ASN A 50 -9.06 -17.78 4.70
CA ASN A 50 -9.15 -16.53 3.91
C ASN A 50 -8.93 -15.17 4.59
N PHE A 51 -8.54 -15.07 5.87
CA PHE A 51 -8.38 -13.75 6.51
C PHE A 51 -7.27 -13.69 7.55
N SER A 52 -6.46 -12.62 7.52
CA SER A 52 -5.52 -12.27 8.59
C SER A 52 -5.94 -10.96 9.28
N VAL A 53 -6.39 -11.00 10.53
CA VAL A 53 -6.63 -9.78 11.36
C VAL A 53 -5.37 -9.52 12.16
N PHE A 54 -4.84 -8.29 12.07
CA PHE A 54 -3.65 -7.84 12.81
C PHE A 54 -4.04 -7.36 14.21
N GLY A 55 -3.30 -7.77 15.21
CA GLY A 55 -3.23 -7.08 16.50
C GLY A 55 -1.79 -7.07 17.00
N GLU A 56 -1.50 -6.10 17.86
CA GLU A 56 -0.16 -5.71 18.28
C GLU A 56 -0.12 -5.64 19.81
N ALA A 57 0.95 -6.16 20.40
CA ALA A 57 1.32 -5.99 21.80
C ALA A 57 2.77 -5.52 21.88
N ASP A 58 3.05 -4.54 22.74
CA ASP A 58 4.41 -3.99 22.88
C ASP A 58 5.36 -5.06 23.47
N PHE A 59 4.94 -5.75 24.54
CA PHE A 59 5.66 -6.90 25.06
C PHE A 59 4.74 -8.05 25.48
N VAL A 60 5.24 -9.27 25.34
CA VAL A 60 4.61 -10.49 25.88
C VAL A 60 5.62 -11.23 26.73
N ILE A 61 5.34 -11.39 28.02
CA ILE A 61 6.20 -12.11 28.96
C ILE A 61 5.64 -13.51 29.17
N VAL A 62 6.50 -14.52 29.12
CA VAL A 62 6.15 -15.91 29.41
C VAL A 62 6.90 -16.37 30.65
N SER A 63 6.16 -16.87 31.63
CA SER A 63 6.72 -17.45 32.86
C SER A 63 7.15 -18.92 32.67
N PRO A 64 7.93 -19.49 33.62
CA PRO A 64 8.29 -20.91 33.59
C PRO A 64 7.08 -21.84 33.63
N ALA A 65 5.99 -21.40 34.26
CA ALA A 65 4.74 -22.12 34.34
C ALA A 65 3.95 -22.10 33.01
N GLY A 66 4.38 -21.31 32.02
CA GLY A 66 3.66 -21.09 30.77
C GLY A 66 2.48 -20.12 30.91
N ARG A 67 2.52 -19.19 31.87
CA ARG A 67 1.55 -18.09 31.88
C ARG A 67 2.07 -16.92 31.07
N VAL A 68 1.14 -16.20 30.47
CA VAL A 68 1.42 -15.11 29.55
C VAL A 68 0.99 -13.79 30.17
N LEU A 69 1.85 -12.78 30.16
CA LEU A 69 1.52 -11.40 30.54
C LEU A 69 1.71 -10.50 29.33
N VAL A 70 0.65 -9.84 28.91
CA VAL A 70 0.69 -8.82 27.86
C VAL A 70 0.97 -7.48 28.51
N ILE A 71 2.02 -6.79 28.05
CA ILE A 71 2.36 -5.45 28.50
C ILE A 71 2.10 -4.47 27.36
N GLU A 72 1.23 -3.50 27.61
CA GLU A 72 1.04 -2.34 26.75
C GLU A 72 1.87 -1.18 27.29
N GLN A 73 2.87 -0.74 26.53
CA GLN A 73 3.72 0.39 26.87
C GLN A 73 3.25 1.67 26.18
N LYS A 74 2.95 2.70 26.98
CA LYS A 74 2.65 4.04 26.46
C LYS A 74 3.65 5.07 26.96
N ALA A 75 4.63 5.35 26.10
CA ALA A 75 5.61 6.43 26.27
C ALA A 75 5.07 7.80 25.80
N GLY A 76 5.61 8.87 26.38
CA GLY A 76 5.27 10.26 26.09
C GLY A 76 4.02 10.80 26.81
N PHE A 77 3.42 11.86 26.25
CA PHE A 77 2.27 12.54 26.84
C PHE A 77 0.98 11.72 26.70
N LEU A 78 0.33 11.47 27.84
CA LEU A 78 -1.01 10.91 27.93
C LEU A 78 -1.99 11.94 28.49
N ARG A 79 -3.27 11.77 28.17
CA ARG A 79 -4.34 12.62 28.69
C ARG A 79 -5.40 11.76 29.36
N GLU A 80 -5.79 12.16 30.57
CA GLU A 80 -6.89 11.54 31.29
C GLU A 80 -8.20 12.22 30.88
N THR A 81 -9.16 11.45 30.37
CA THR A 81 -10.49 11.93 29.95
C THR A 81 -11.60 11.18 30.72
N PRO A 82 -12.84 11.69 30.75
CA PRO A 82 -13.97 10.95 31.32
C PRO A 82 -14.22 9.59 30.66
N LYS A 83 -13.74 9.39 29.43
CA LYS A 83 -13.88 8.13 28.67
C LYS A 83 -12.71 7.16 28.89
N GLY A 84 -11.64 7.60 29.55
CA GLY A 84 -10.47 6.77 29.85
C GLY A 84 -9.14 7.50 29.65
N LEU A 85 -8.05 6.76 29.88
CA LEU A 85 -6.69 7.20 29.55
C LEU A 85 -6.51 7.16 28.04
N VAL A 86 -6.20 8.31 27.43
CA VAL A 86 -6.00 8.43 25.99
C VAL A 86 -4.59 8.86 25.65
N LYS A 87 -4.04 8.30 24.57
CA LYS A 87 -2.86 8.83 23.91
C LYS A 87 -3.31 9.80 22.84
N VAL A 88 -2.86 11.05 22.96
CA VAL A 88 -3.19 12.12 22.01
C VAL A 88 -2.19 12.05 20.87
N TYR A 89 -2.69 11.76 19.68
CA TYR A 89 -1.99 11.95 18.42
C TYR A 89 -2.47 13.27 17.81
N LEU A 90 -1.72 13.81 16.84
CA LEU A 90 -1.91 15.16 16.27
C LEU A 90 -3.37 15.61 16.07
N GLN A 91 -4.29 14.72 15.66
CA GLN A 91 -5.73 15.01 15.52
C GLN A 91 -6.66 13.90 16.03
N THR A 92 -6.15 12.86 16.69
CA THR A 92 -6.98 11.73 17.18
C THR A 92 -6.58 11.33 18.59
N GLU A 93 -7.56 10.85 19.34
CA GLU A 93 -7.36 10.32 20.68
C GLU A 93 -7.61 8.82 20.64
N ARG A 94 -6.61 8.03 21.02
CA ARG A 94 -6.79 6.58 21.16
C ARG A 94 -6.91 6.23 22.63
N ASN A 95 -7.98 5.52 22.97
CA ASN A 95 -8.17 5.01 24.31
C ASN A 95 -7.30 3.78 24.54
N VAL A 96 -6.40 3.89 25.52
CA VAL A 96 -5.39 2.86 25.82
C VAL A 96 -6.05 1.59 26.34
N SER A 97 -7.11 1.70 27.14
CA SER A 97 -7.78 0.53 27.72
C SER A 97 -8.56 -0.28 26.68
N ILE A 98 -9.21 0.41 25.75
CA ILE A 98 -9.93 -0.24 24.64
C ILE A 98 -8.95 -0.99 23.75
N GLN A 99 -7.77 -0.41 23.50
CA GLN A 99 -6.72 -1.07 22.73
C GLN A 99 -6.23 -2.35 23.44
N LEU A 100 -5.88 -2.25 24.73
CA LEU A 100 -5.42 -3.38 25.53
C LEU A 100 -6.47 -4.50 25.62
N ALA A 101 -7.74 -4.16 25.85
CA ALA A 101 -8.82 -5.16 25.91
C ALA A 101 -8.98 -5.93 24.58
N ARG A 102 -8.86 -5.24 23.43
CA ARG A 102 -8.90 -5.89 22.10
C ARG A 102 -7.69 -6.79 21.88
N THR A 103 -6.51 -6.35 22.30
CA THR A 103 -5.27 -7.13 22.26
C THR A 103 -5.42 -8.42 23.08
N LEU A 104 -5.93 -8.31 24.30
CA LEU A 104 -6.15 -9.43 25.21
C LEU A 104 -7.21 -10.42 24.68
N GLU A 105 -8.35 -9.93 24.20
CA GLU A 105 -9.42 -10.78 23.64
C GLU A 105 -8.94 -11.62 22.45
N ASN A 106 -8.14 -11.00 21.57
CA ASN A 106 -7.57 -11.68 20.41
C ASN A 106 -6.58 -12.77 20.81
N LEU A 107 -5.70 -12.51 21.78
CA LEU A 107 -4.74 -13.50 22.27
C LEU A 107 -5.46 -14.67 22.96
N HIS A 108 -6.45 -14.39 23.81
CA HIS A 108 -7.30 -15.41 24.43
C HIS A 108 -7.93 -16.33 23.39
N ARG A 109 -8.54 -15.76 22.35
CA ARG A 109 -9.19 -16.56 21.30
C ARG A 109 -8.23 -17.56 20.64
N ARG A 110 -6.98 -17.15 20.40
CA ARG A 110 -5.95 -18.00 19.77
C ARG A 110 -5.41 -19.06 20.72
N LEU A 111 -5.12 -18.68 21.96
CA LEU A 111 -4.68 -19.64 22.97
C LEU A 111 -5.78 -20.67 23.25
N THR A 112 -7.06 -20.27 23.25
CA THR A 112 -8.19 -21.21 23.32
C THR A 112 -8.22 -22.16 22.13
N ALA A 113 -7.96 -21.69 20.91
CA ALA A 113 -7.91 -22.55 19.73
C ALA A 113 -6.73 -23.54 19.78
N ALA A 114 -5.57 -23.12 20.28
CA ALA A 114 -4.36 -23.92 20.34
C ALA A 114 -4.30 -24.91 21.53
N PHE A 115 -4.82 -24.49 22.69
CA PHE A 115 -4.64 -25.19 23.96
C PHE A 115 -5.96 -25.64 24.62
N GLY A 116 -7.10 -25.17 24.13
CA GLY A 116 -8.41 -25.39 24.75
C GLY A 116 -8.76 -24.32 25.79
N ALA A 117 -10.06 -24.12 26.01
CA ALA A 117 -10.55 -23.13 26.97
C ALA A 117 -10.15 -23.51 28.40
N GLY A 118 -9.62 -22.53 29.16
CA GLY A 118 -9.24 -22.71 30.56
C GLY A 118 -7.93 -23.47 30.80
N ALA A 119 -7.22 -23.87 29.74
CA ALA A 119 -5.95 -24.59 29.85
C ALA A 119 -4.72 -23.67 30.00
N TYR A 120 -4.88 -22.36 29.82
CA TYR A 120 -3.81 -21.36 29.80
C TYR A 120 -4.21 -20.14 30.63
N GLY A 121 -3.23 -19.36 31.09
CA GLY A 121 -3.45 -18.12 31.83
C GLY A 121 -2.86 -16.92 31.08
N VAL A 122 -3.68 -15.88 30.89
CA VAL A 122 -3.23 -14.59 30.34
C VAL A 122 -3.55 -13.49 31.32
N GLU A 123 -2.59 -12.61 31.52
CA GLU A 123 -2.68 -11.41 32.33
C GLU A 123 -2.36 -10.19 31.47
N GLU A 124 -2.74 -9.01 31.96
CA GLU A 124 -2.45 -7.73 31.33
C GLU A 124 -1.74 -6.78 32.30
N LEU A 125 -0.88 -5.91 31.76
CA LEU A 125 -0.22 -4.84 32.51
C LEU A 125 -0.08 -3.61 31.62
N LEU A 126 -0.42 -2.45 32.17
CA LEU A 126 -0.21 -1.15 31.53
C LEU A 126 1.08 -0.52 32.06
N TYR A 127 2.01 -0.21 31.17
CA TYR A 127 3.27 0.44 31.51
C TYR A 127 3.38 1.84 30.90
N CYS A 128 3.52 2.85 31.75
CA CYS A 128 3.59 4.26 31.37
C CYS A 128 4.91 4.87 31.86
N PRO A 129 6.05 4.69 31.16
CA PRO A 129 7.37 5.11 31.65
C PRO A 129 7.52 6.63 31.86
N ASP A 130 6.78 7.43 31.10
CA ASP A 130 6.89 8.90 31.09
C ASP A 130 5.67 9.61 31.68
N TYR A 131 4.68 8.87 32.19
CA TYR A 131 3.42 9.42 32.66
C TYR A 131 3.03 8.89 34.03
N THR A 132 2.61 9.79 34.92
CA THR A 132 2.04 9.44 36.23
C THR A 132 0.51 9.39 36.10
N VAL A 133 -0.06 8.20 36.27
CA VAL A 133 -1.53 8.00 36.24
C VAL A 133 -2.14 8.56 37.52
N LYS A 134 -2.98 9.58 37.40
CA LYS A 134 -3.61 10.28 38.53
C LYS A 134 -4.87 9.57 38.98
N ASN A 135 -5.66 9.05 38.03
CA ASN A 135 -6.87 8.28 38.32
C ASN A 135 -6.76 6.85 37.73
N PRO A 136 -6.39 5.85 38.56
CA PRO A 136 -6.28 4.46 38.10
C PRO A 136 -7.60 3.88 37.56
N ALA A 137 -8.76 4.36 38.06
CA ALA A 137 -10.07 3.81 37.68
C ALA A 137 -10.43 4.04 36.22
N ILE A 138 -9.84 5.05 35.57
CA ILE A 138 -10.09 5.39 34.16
C ILE A 138 -9.08 4.75 33.20
N ALA A 139 -8.06 4.06 33.71
CA ALA A 139 -7.08 3.36 32.88
C ALA A 139 -7.63 2.01 32.36
N GLY A 140 -8.79 1.56 32.84
CA GLY A 140 -9.48 0.35 32.38
C GLY A 140 -8.76 -0.97 32.69
N VAL A 141 -7.74 -0.93 33.55
CA VAL A 141 -6.98 -2.07 34.06
C VAL A 141 -7.00 -1.99 35.60
N ALA A 142 -6.89 -3.13 36.29
CA ALA A 142 -6.79 -3.15 37.75
C ALA A 142 -5.61 -2.25 38.24
N PRO A 143 -5.76 -1.46 39.33
CA PRO A 143 -4.70 -0.57 39.80
C PRO A 143 -3.38 -1.28 40.14
N THR A 144 -3.43 -2.56 40.50
CA THR A 144 -2.27 -3.42 40.76
C THR A 144 -1.51 -3.82 39.49
N ARG A 145 -2.11 -3.64 38.32
CA ARG A 145 -1.58 -3.93 36.98
C ARG A 145 -1.15 -2.67 36.22
N ILE A 146 -1.01 -1.53 36.91
CA ILE A 146 -0.52 -0.27 36.33
C ILE A 146 0.86 0.03 36.91
N VAL A 147 1.84 0.18 36.03
CA VAL A 147 3.19 0.65 36.37
C VAL A 147 3.40 1.99 35.68
N ASP A 148 3.45 3.06 36.45
CA ASP A 148 3.58 4.43 35.95
C ASP A 148 5.01 4.97 36.17
N ALA A 149 5.26 6.22 35.78
CA ALA A 149 6.58 6.85 35.88
C ALA A 149 7.16 6.86 37.31
N THR A 150 6.32 6.90 38.35
CA THR A 150 6.75 6.91 39.76
C THR A 150 7.27 5.56 40.22
N ARG A 151 6.73 4.48 39.64
CA ARG A 151 7.02 3.09 40.01
C ARG A 151 7.72 2.31 38.90
N ARG A 152 8.33 3.01 37.93
CA ARG A 152 9.06 2.39 36.81
C ARG A 152 10.11 1.35 37.24
N HIS A 153 10.73 1.56 38.40
CA HIS A 153 11.75 0.67 38.95
C HIS A 153 11.16 -0.65 39.48
N GLU A 154 9.86 -0.70 39.76
CA GLU A 154 9.14 -1.89 40.21
C GLU A 154 8.68 -2.79 39.05
N LEU A 155 8.87 -2.41 37.78
CA LEU A 155 8.29 -3.13 36.63
C LEU A 155 8.56 -4.64 36.69
N ALA A 156 9.81 -5.06 36.90
CA ALA A 156 10.16 -6.47 36.99
C ALA A 156 9.55 -7.17 38.21
N ALA A 157 9.51 -6.51 39.36
CA ALA A 157 8.85 -7.05 40.56
C ALA A 157 7.35 -7.28 40.31
N ARG A 158 6.69 -6.33 39.64
CA ARG A 158 5.26 -6.43 39.27
C ARG A 158 4.98 -7.53 38.26
N ILE A 159 5.91 -7.78 37.34
CA ILE A 159 5.83 -8.92 36.41
C ILE A 159 5.94 -10.24 37.18
N VAL A 160 6.86 -10.36 38.13
CA VAL A 160 7.01 -11.57 38.96
C VAL A 160 5.80 -11.77 39.88
N ASP A 161 5.26 -10.72 40.47
CA ASP A 161 4.02 -10.78 41.26
C ASP A 161 2.81 -11.19 40.41
N ALA A 162 2.78 -10.79 39.13
CA ALA A 162 1.74 -11.17 38.18
C ALA A 162 1.86 -12.61 37.69
N LEU A 163 3.10 -13.06 37.54
CA LEU A 163 3.47 -14.37 37.01
C LEU A 163 4.48 -15.06 37.95
N PRO A 164 4.05 -15.59 39.10
CA PRO A 164 4.96 -16.23 40.05
C PRO A 164 5.74 -17.39 39.43
N ALA A 165 7.03 -17.51 39.76
CA ALA A 165 7.93 -18.50 39.16
C ALA A 165 7.70 -19.92 39.70
N ASP A 166 7.10 -20.04 40.89
CA ASP A 166 6.82 -21.28 41.62
C ASP A 166 5.45 -21.89 41.28
N GLU A 167 4.69 -21.29 40.36
CA GLU A 167 3.44 -21.86 39.88
C GLU A 167 3.68 -23.18 39.14
N PRO A 168 2.80 -24.19 39.33
CA PRO A 168 2.91 -25.46 38.62
C PRO A 168 2.70 -25.23 37.11
N PRO A 169 3.61 -25.70 36.24
CA PRO A 169 3.45 -25.55 34.80
C PRO A 169 2.20 -26.27 34.30
N PHE A 170 1.43 -25.61 33.45
CA PHE A 170 0.31 -26.29 32.80
C PHE A 170 0.82 -27.29 31.75
N PRO A 171 0.04 -28.34 31.39
CA PRO A 171 0.50 -29.42 30.52
C PRO A 171 1.05 -29.00 29.14
N GLY A 172 0.67 -27.81 28.65
CA GLY A 172 1.12 -27.25 27.38
C GLY A 172 2.17 -26.14 27.50
N ALA A 173 2.76 -25.88 28.67
CA ALA A 173 3.67 -24.76 28.90
C ALA A 173 4.84 -24.72 27.89
N ALA A 174 5.45 -25.87 27.62
CA ALA A 174 6.55 -25.98 26.64
C ALA A 174 6.12 -25.62 25.20
N LYS A 175 4.83 -25.74 24.88
CA LYS A 175 4.28 -25.43 23.55
C LYS A 175 3.96 -23.95 23.37
N ILE A 176 3.89 -23.15 24.43
CA ILE A 176 3.63 -21.71 24.30
C ILE A 176 4.75 -21.02 23.54
N HIS A 177 6.00 -21.35 23.81
CA HIS A 177 7.12 -20.75 23.07
C HIS A 177 7.06 -21.07 21.58
N HIS A 178 6.64 -22.28 21.22
CA HIS A 178 6.45 -22.67 19.82
C HIS A 178 5.24 -21.98 19.20
N PHE A 179 4.11 -21.92 19.91
CA PHE A 179 2.92 -21.15 19.48
C PHE A 179 3.27 -19.69 19.24
N LEU A 180 3.97 -19.05 20.17
CA LEU A 180 4.41 -17.68 20.03
C LEU A 180 5.47 -17.55 18.93
N ALA A 181 6.41 -18.48 18.77
CA ALA A 181 7.39 -18.40 17.68
C ALA A 181 6.78 -18.63 16.27
N ASP A 182 5.75 -19.46 16.14
CA ASP A 182 5.10 -19.78 14.86
C ASP A 182 4.00 -18.75 14.48
N GLU A 183 3.25 -18.23 15.46
CA GLU A 183 2.19 -17.23 15.23
C GLU A 183 2.68 -15.78 15.37
N LEU A 184 3.74 -15.55 16.14
CA LEU A 184 4.45 -14.26 16.14
C LEU A 184 5.54 -14.32 15.09
N SER A 185 5.24 -13.73 13.93
CA SER A 185 6.32 -13.13 13.14
C SER A 185 6.84 -11.94 13.96
N LEU A 186 7.74 -12.25 14.89
CA LEU A 186 8.59 -11.30 15.60
C LEU A 186 9.25 -10.44 14.52
N THR A 187 8.84 -9.17 14.47
CA THR A 187 9.15 -8.17 13.43
C THR A 187 9.88 -8.70 12.20
N PRO A 188 9.19 -8.85 11.05
CA PRO A 188 9.85 -8.51 9.82
C PRO A 188 10.07 -6.99 9.86
N ASP A 189 11.31 -6.53 9.71
CA ASP A 189 11.63 -5.16 9.27
C ASP A 189 10.56 -4.75 8.23
N THR A 190 10.04 -3.52 8.29
CA THR A 190 9.03 -3.05 7.33
C THR A 190 9.42 -3.36 5.89
N SER A 191 10.72 -3.41 5.58
CA SER A 191 11.23 -3.88 4.28
C SER A 191 10.99 -5.37 3.98
N VAL A 192 11.04 -6.26 4.97
CA VAL A 192 10.67 -7.67 4.85
C VAL A 192 9.16 -7.80 4.66
N LEU A 193 8.34 -7.02 5.38
CA LEU A 193 6.89 -6.95 5.14
C LEU A 193 6.57 -6.47 3.72
N VAL A 194 7.28 -5.45 3.23
CA VAL A 194 7.17 -4.97 1.84
C VAL A 194 7.48 -6.09 0.85
N GLY A 195 8.59 -6.81 1.03
CA GLY A 195 8.96 -7.93 0.16
C GLY A 195 7.98 -9.11 0.20
N GLN A 196 7.45 -9.43 1.39
CA GLN A 196 6.41 -10.46 1.56
C GLN A 196 5.09 -10.04 0.91
N ALA A 197 4.70 -8.77 1.03
CA ALA A 197 3.52 -8.22 0.40
C ALA A 197 3.58 -8.34 -1.12
N ASP A 198 4.67 -7.90 -1.73
CA ASP A 198 4.84 -8.01 -3.19
C ASP A 198 4.77 -9.48 -3.67
N THR A 199 5.38 -10.40 -2.91
CA THR A 199 5.36 -11.84 -3.22
C THR A 199 3.94 -12.43 -3.12
N LEU A 200 3.22 -12.13 -2.03
CA LEU A 200 1.87 -12.62 -1.79
C LEU A 200 0.87 -12.06 -2.80
N VAL A 201 0.92 -10.76 -3.07
CA VAL A 201 0.07 -10.10 -4.08
C VAL A 201 0.32 -10.72 -5.45
N THR A 202 1.58 -10.95 -5.82
CA THR A 202 1.94 -11.58 -7.11
C THR A 202 1.36 -12.99 -7.23
N ARG A 203 1.39 -13.77 -6.15
CA ARG A 203 0.81 -15.13 -6.12
C ARG A 203 -0.72 -15.10 -6.24
N LEU A 204 -1.39 -14.25 -5.45
CA LEU A 204 -2.85 -14.19 -5.36
C LEU A 204 -3.49 -13.62 -6.63
N SER A 205 -2.88 -12.59 -7.22
CA SER A 205 -3.34 -11.98 -8.49
C SER A 205 -3.08 -12.83 -9.74
N GLY A 206 -2.43 -14.00 -9.59
CA GLY A 206 -2.18 -14.93 -10.70
C GLY A 206 -3.43 -15.61 -11.26
N GLY A 207 -4.57 -15.56 -10.56
CA GLY A 207 -5.83 -16.17 -10.97
C GLY A 207 -6.34 -15.64 -12.33
N LEU A 208 -6.31 -14.31 -12.52
CA LEU A 208 -6.75 -13.67 -13.77
C LEU A 208 -5.92 -14.17 -14.98
N ALA A 209 -4.60 -14.23 -14.83
CA ALA A 209 -3.70 -14.73 -15.86
C ALA A 209 -3.89 -16.23 -16.15
N THR A 210 -4.37 -16.99 -15.17
CA THR A 210 -4.63 -18.43 -15.33
C THR A 210 -5.89 -18.67 -16.15
N TRP A 211 -6.99 -18.02 -15.80
CA TRP A 211 -8.28 -18.24 -16.46
C TRP A 211 -8.35 -17.61 -17.86
N ALA A 212 -7.88 -16.38 -18.03
CA ALA A 212 -7.99 -15.68 -19.31
C ALA A 212 -7.23 -16.40 -20.45
N ARG A 213 -6.12 -17.06 -20.13
CA ARG A 213 -5.32 -17.84 -21.10
C ARG A 213 -5.89 -19.23 -21.42
N ARG A 214 -6.90 -19.70 -20.68
CA ARG A 214 -7.61 -20.96 -20.93
C ARG A 214 -8.86 -20.79 -21.78
N LEU A 215 -9.21 -19.55 -22.15
CA LEU A 215 -10.34 -19.28 -23.02
C LEU A 215 -9.94 -19.60 -24.47
N GLU A 216 -10.80 -20.34 -25.16
CA GLU A 216 -10.62 -20.68 -26.57
C GLU A 216 -11.85 -20.21 -27.37
N PHE A 217 -11.64 -19.35 -28.35
CA PHE A 217 -12.67 -18.82 -29.24
C PHE A 217 -12.03 -18.17 -30.48
N ALA A 218 -12.80 -18.06 -31.56
CA ALA A 218 -12.33 -17.52 -32.83
C ALA A 218 -13.34 -16.49 -33.41
N PRO A 219 -12.88 -15.32 -33.89
CA PRO A 219 -11.52 -14.80 -33.75
C PRO A 219 -11.17 -14.49 -32.28
N PHE A 220 -9.89 -14.58 -31.90
CA PHE A 220 -9.47 -14.29 -30.54
C PHE A 220 -9.45 -12.76 -30.31
N ARG A 221 -10.54 -12.27 -29.71
CA ARG A 221 -10.80 -10.86 -29.35
C ARG A 221 -11.28 -10.81 -27.90
N LEU A 222 -10.35 -10.60 -26.96
CA LEU A 222 -10.64 -10.63 -25.52
C LEU A 222 -10.55 -9.23 -24.91
N ARG A 223 -11.66 -8.75 -24.35
CA ARG A 223 -11.70 -7.57 -23.49
C ARG A 223 -11.65 -8.02 -22.03
N VAL A 224 -10.69 -7.52 -21.27
CA VAL A 224 -10.55 -7.78 -19.84
C VAL A 224 -10.78 -6.48 -19.10
N ILE A 225 -11.93 -6.37 -18.44
CA ILE A 225 -12.25 -5.26 -17.55
C ILE A 225 -11.86 -5.68 -16.15
N ALA A 226 -10.73 -5.18 -15.66
CA ALA A 226 -10.20 -5.60 -14.38
C ALA A 226 -9.74 -4.43 -13.53
N THR A 227 -10.09 -4.41 -12.25
CA THR A 227 -9.76 -3.31 -11.33
C THR A 227 -8.26 -3.19 -11.07
N ALA A 228 -7.81 -2.10 -10.43
CA ALA A 228 -6.44 -1.92 -10.00
C ALA A 228 -6.03 -3.07 -9.04
N GLY A 229 -4.82 -3.61 -9.22
CA GLY A 229 -4.33 -4.69 -8.35
C GLY A 229 -4.89 -6.10 -8.64
N SER A 230 -5.67 -6.27 -9.72
CA SER A 230 -6.22 -7.58 -10.16
C SER A 230 -5.23 -8.49 -10.91
N GLY A 231 -4.09 -7.96 -11.36
CA GLY A 231 -3.09 -8.72 -12.12
C GLY A 231 -3.08 -8.49 -13.65
N LYS A 232 -3.68 -7.40 -14.18
CA LYS A 232 -3.66 -7.06 -15.62
C LYS A 232 -2.26 -7.12 -16.26
N THR A 233 -1.28 -6.42 -15.70
CA THR A 233 0.09 -6.41 -16.23
C THR A 233 0.74 -7.80 -16.20
N GLN A 234 0.43 -8.61 -15.17
CA GLN A 234 0.90 -10.00 -15.12
C GLN A 234 0.24 -10.87 -16.18
N LEU A 235 -1.05 -10.68 -16.45
CA LEU A 235 -1.74 -11.31 -17.57
C LEU A 235 -1.07 -10.93 -18.89
N ALA A 236 -0.81 -9.64 -19.13
CA ALA A 236 -0.11 -9.18 -20.33
C ALA A 236 1.25 -9.89 -20.49
N VAL A 237 2.09 -9.91 -19.45
CA VAL A 237 3.41 -10.56 -19.50
C VAL A 237 3.31 -12.08 -19.77
N ARG A 238 2.37 -12.78 -19.15
CA ARG A 238 2.16 -14.22 -19.43
C ARG A 238 1.65 -14.45 -20.85
N ALA A 239 0.70 -13.64 -21.34
CA ALA A 239 0.19 -13.74 -22.70
C ALA A 239 1.29 -13.48 -23.75
N MET A 240 2.16 -12.49 -23.51
CA MET A 240 3.35 -12.27 -24.35
C MET A 240 4.28 -13.49 -24.36
N ARG A 241 4.56 -14.07 -23.18
CA ARG A 241 5.46 -15.22 -23.05
C ARG A 241 4.95 -16.44 -23.82
N ASP A 242 3.66 -16.73 -23.72
CA ASP A 242 3.05 -17.84 -24.47
C ASP A 242 3.15 -17.63 -25.97
N ALA A 243 2.81 -16.43 -26.44
CA ALA A 243 2.87 -16.09 -27.85
C ALA A 243 4.30 -16.21 -28.40
N ILE A 244 5.30 -15.66 -27.70
CA ILE A 244 6.71 -15.81 -28.11
C ILE A 244 7.14 -17.27 -28.11
N SER A 245 6.75 -18.05 -27.09
CA SER A 245 7.07 -19.48 -27.02
C SER A 245 6.46 -20.27 -28.18
N ALA A 246 5.33 -19.78 -28.73
CA ALA A 246 4.69 -20.30 -29.93
C ALA A 246 5.25 -19.71 -31.25
N GLY A 247 6.35 -18.96 -31.20
CA GLY A 247 6.98 -18.35 -32.39
C GLY A 247 6.18 -17.18 -33.00
N LYS A 248 5.25 -16.60 -32.26
CA LYS A 248 4.37 -15.51 -32.74
C LYS A 248 5.03 -14.14 -32.59
N ARG A 249 4.72 -13.22 -33.49
CA ARG A 249 5.09 -11.80 -33.38
C ARG A 249 4.15 -11.10 -32.40
N VAL A 250 4.73 -10.44 -31.40
CA VAL A 250 3.98 -9.85 -30.28
C VAL A 250 4.15 -8.34 -30.23
N LEU A 251 3.03 -7.63 -30.14
CA LEU A 251 2.96 -6.21 -29.81
C LEU A 251 2.31 -6.02 -28.45
N TYR A 252 2.97 -5.26 -27.59
CA TYR A 252 2.39 -4.66 -26.39
C TYR A 252 2.37 -3.15 -26.55
N VAL A 253 1.20 -2.55 -26.33
CA VAL A 253 1.02 -1.10 -26.37
C VAL A 253 0.22 -0.61 -25.16
N CYS A 254 0.66 0.50 -24.58
CA CYS A 254 -0.11 1.21 -23.54
C CYS A 254 -0.04 2.72 -23.77
N PHE A 255 -0.79 3.50 -22.98
CA PHE A 255 -0.72 4.96 -23.11
C PHE A 255 0.46 5.58 -22.35
N ASN A 256 0.73 5.12 -21.13
CA ASN A 256 1.71 5.75 -20.23
C ASN A 256 3.14 5.25 -20.49
N ARG A 257 4.10 6.16 -20.73
CA ARG A 257 5.52 5.83 -20.99
C ARG A 257 6.17 5.08 -19.82
N PRO A 258 6.10 5.55 -18.55
CA PRO A 258 6.54 4.79 -17.39
C PRO A 258 6.05 3.34 -17.32
N LEU A 259 4.81 3.06 -17.75
CA LEU A 259 4.29 1.70 -17.78
C LEU A 259 4.97 0.87 -18.87
N ALA A 260 5.12 1.42 -20.08
CA ALA A 260 5.85 0.77 -21.17
C ALA A 260 7.30 0.44 -20.76
N ASP A 261 7.99 1.39 -20.11
CA ASP A 261 9.37 1.21 -19.64
C ASP A 261 9.47 0.13 -18.54
N HIS A 262 8.47 0.06 -17.65
CA HIS A 262 8.40 -0.99 -16.65
C HIS A 262 8.18 -2.37 -17.29
N VAL A 263 7.22 -2.48 -18.22
CA VAL A 263 6.91 -3.73 -18.91
C VAL A 263 8.08 -4.20 -19.77
N ALA A 264 8.80 -3.29 -20.43
CA ALA A 264 10.00 -3.61 -21.19
C ALA A 264 11.09 -4.32 -20.37
N ARG A 265 11.20 -4.03 -19.07
CA ARG A 265 12.17 -4.69 -18.18
C ARG A 265 11.80 -6.13 -17.80
N ILE A 266 10.51 -6.46 -17.78
CA ILE A 266 10.01 -7.76 -17.29
C ILE A 266 9.48 -8.67 -18.41
N ALA A 267 9.31 -8.12 -19.61
CA ALA A 267 8.79 -8.85 -20.75
C ALA A 267 9.83 -9.83 -21.34
N PRO A 268 9.37 -10.92 -21.98
CA PRO A 268 10.25 -11.83 -22.70
C PRO A 268 10.93 -11.15 -23.90
N SER A 269 12.15 -11.57 -24.21
CA SER A 269 12.88 -11.10 -25.39
C SER A 269 12.10 -11.40 -26.67
N GLY A 270 11.98 -10.43 -27.57
CA GLY A 270 11.30 -10.58 -28.87
C GLY A 270 9.90 -9.96 -28.95
N ALA A 271 9.35 -9.43 -27.86
CA ALA A 271 8.15 -8.60 -27.90
C ALA A 271 8.49 -7.16 -28.30
N THR A 272 7.66 -6.57 -29.17
CA THR A 272 7.68 -5.12 -29.44
C THR A 272 6.85 -4.42 -28.36
N ILE A 273 7.47 -3.53 -27.60
CA ILE A 273 6.85 -2.85 -26.45
C ILE A 273 6.98 -1.35 -26.65
N ALA A 274 5.86 -0.63 -26.63
CA ALA A 274 5.86 0.81 -26.83
C ALA A 274 4.70 1.46 -26.07
N ASN A 275 4.83 2.76 -25.79
CA ASN A 275 3.60 3.54 -25.65
C ASN A 275 3.00 3.86 -27.04
N TYR A 276 1.75 4.29 -27.08
CA TYR A 276 1.05 4.56 -28.34
C TYR A 276 1.77 5.58 -29.23
N HIS A 277 2.23 6.71 -28.69
CA HIS A 277 2.90 7.75 -29.48
C HIS A 277 4.25 7.30 -30.04
N GLN A 278 5.00 6.46 -29.32
CA GLN A 278 6.23 5.88 -29.82
C GLN A 278 5.98 4.90 -30.95
N LEU A 279 4.93 4.09 -30.84
CA LEU A 279 4.52 3.20 -31.92
C LEU A 279 4.15 4.01 -33.17
N CYS A 280 3.42 5.12 -33.01
CA CYS A 280 3.12 6.03 -34.11
C CYS A 280 4.39 6.61 -34.75
N ASP A 281 5.37 7.06 -33.95
CA ASP A 281 6.67 7.57 -34.44
C ASP A 281 7.43 6.51 -35.24
N TRP A 282 7.53 5.29 -34.72
CA TRP A 282 8.23 4.20 -35.40
C TRP A 282 7.59 3.85 -36.74
N VAL A 283 6.26 3.70 -36.78
CA VAL A 283 5.54 3.38 -38.02
C VAL A 283 5.58 4.55 -39.00
N ALA A 284 5.50 5.79 -38.52
CA ALA A 284 5.59 6.98 -39.38
C ALA A 284 6.98 7.10 -40.04
N ARG A 285 8.06 6.94 -39.26
CA ARG A 285 9.44 6.94 -39.78
C ARG A 285 9.68 5.84 -40.78
N ASP A 286 9.17 4.66 -40.48
CA ASP A 286 9.24 3.51 -41.37
C ASP A 286 8.49 3.73 -42.69
N GLY A 287 7.41 4.52 -42.65
CA GLY A 287 6.70 5.04 -43.83
C GLY A 287 7.38 6.24 -44.50
N GLY A 288 8.61 6.60 -44.13
CA GLY A 288 9.39 7.69 -44.70
C GLY A 288 9.06 9.08 -44.17
N HIS A 289 8.36 9.19 -43.04
CA HIS A 289 8.00 10.47 -42.43
C HIS A 289 8.74 10.70 -41.11
N VAL A 290 9.49 11.80 -41.01
CA VAL A 290 10.16 12.20 -39.77
C VAL A 290 9.25 13.19 -39.03
N PRO A 291 8.73 12.85 -37.83
CA PRO A 291 7.87 13.75 -37.08
C PRO A 291 8.63 14.98 -36.56
N ASP A 292 7.98 16.15 -36.65
CA ASP A 292 8.47 17.39 -36.04
C ASP A 292 7.86 17.57 -34.65
N PHE A 293 8.63 17.21 -33.61
CA PHE A 293 8.22 17.37 -32.21
C PHE A 293 8.30 18.82 -31.70
N GLY A 294 8.77 19.78 -32.52
CA GLY A 294 8.74 21.21 -32.21
C GLY A 294 7.39 21.87 -32.50
N ALA A 295 6.52 21.21 -33.28
CA ALA A 295 5.20 21.73 -33.62
C ALA A 295 4.23 21.67 -32.43
N ARG A 296 3.35 22.69 -32.31
CA ARG A 296 2.33 22.76 -31.24
C ARG A 296 1.40 21.55 -31.19
N ASP A 297 1.09 20.97 -32.36
CA ASP A 297 0.18 19.82 -32.51
C ASP A 297 0.92 18.54 -32.93
N ALA A 298 2.21 18.43 -32.60
CA ALA A 298 3.07 17.33 -33.05
C ALA A 298 2.44 15.94 -32.80
N PHE A 299 1.84 15.73 -31.62
CA PHE A 299 1.20 14.45 -31.29
C PHE A 299 -0.05 14.18 -32.13
N ALA A 300 -0.93 15.17 -32.32
CA ALA A 300 -2.13 15.00 -33.14
C ALA A 300 -1.78 14.74 -34.61
N GLN A 301 -0.77 15.43 -35.14
CA GLN A 301 -0.26 15.20 -36.49
C GLN A 301 0.34 13.80 -36.62
N LEU A 302 1.09 13.35 -35.61
CA LEU A 302 1.69 12.02 -35.58
C LEU A 302 0.62 10.92 -35.58
N GLU A 303 -0.43 11.07 -34.78
CA GLU A 303 -1.57 10.15 -34.71
C GLU A 303 -2.32 10.07 -36.05
N ALA A 304 -2.62 11.23 -36.65
CA ALA A 304 -3.26 11.30 -37.96
C ALA A 304 -2.40 10.66 -39.05
N ARG A 305 -1.08 10.87 -39.00
CA ARG A 305 -0.12 10.26 -39.91
C ARG A 305 -0.12 8.75 -39.79
N PHE A 306 0.00 8.23 -38.57
CA PHE A 306 -0.04 6.78 -38.31
C PHE A 306 -1.31 6.12 -38.86
N ALA A 307 -2.47 6.76 -38.68
CA ALA A 307 -3.75 6.26 -39.21
C ALA A 307 -3.77 6.15 -40.75
N GLN A 308 -2.98 6.96 -41.46
CA GLN A 308 -2.92 7.00 -42.92
C GLN A 308 -1.74 6.21 -43.50
N THR A 309 -0.66 6.01 -42.75
CA THR A 309 0.54 5.31 -43.21
C THR A 309 0.24 3.85 -43.54
N PRO A 310 0.55 3.35 -44.75
CA PRO A 310 0.42 1.94 -45.08
C PRO A 310 1.24 1.04 -44.14
N ILE A 311 0.61 -0.03 -43.63
CA ILE A 311 1.26 -0.95 -42.67
C ILE A 311 2.04 -2.01 -43.43
N ALA A 312 3.38 -1.94 -43.34
CA ALA A 312 4.27 -2.97 -43.88
C ALA A 312 4.10 -4.31 -43.13
N GLU A 313 4.40 -5.43 -43.79
CA GLU A 313 4.19 -6.77 -43.21
C GLU A 313 4.93 -6.98 -41.88
N ARG A 314 6.10 -6.36 -41.70
CA ARG A 314 6.87 -6.41 -40.43
C ARG A 314 6.11 -5.85 -39.22
N TRP A 315 5.14 -4.97 -39.44
CA TRP A 315 4.28 -4.37 -38.42
C TRP A 315 2.97 -5.13 -38.21
N ARG A 316 2.80 -6.29 -38.84
CA ARG A 316 1.70 -7.22 -38.51
C ARG A 316 2.11 -8.13 -37.36
N PHE A 317 1.27 -8.20 -36.34
CA PHE A 317 1.51 -8.98 -35.14
C PHE A 317 0.46 -10.08 -34.99
N ASP A 318 0.92 -11.29 -34.69
CA ASP A 318 0.05 -12.44 -34.43
C ASP A 318 -0.60 -12.36 -33.04
N THR A 319 -0.06 -11.52 -32.15
CA THR A 319 -0.66 -11.21 -30.85
C THR A 319 -0.44 -9.74 -30.52
N SER A 320 -1.54 -9.00 -30.35
CA SER A 320 -1.54 -7.59 -29.91
C SER A 320 -2.17 -7.49 -28.53
N ILE A 321 -1.52 -6.77 -27.62
CA ILE A 321 -1.97 -6.52 -26.26
C ILE A 321 -2.01 -5.02 -26.04
N VAL A 322 -3.21 -4.51 -25.77
CA VAL A 322 -3.44 -3.12 -25.34
C VAL A 322 -3.64 -3.14 -23.83
N ASP A 323 -2.76 -2.48 -23.07
CA ASP A 323 -2.92 -2.27 -21.62
C ASP A 323 -3.30 -0.80 -21.34
N GLU A 324 -4.02 -0.59 -20.24
CA GLU A 324 -4.68 0.69 -19.92
C GLU A 324 -5.61 1.18 -21.05
N GLY A 325 -6.38 0.26 -21.65
CA GLY A 325 -7.27 0.51 -22.79
C GLY A 325 -8.29 1.65 -22.60
N GLN A 326 -8.67 1.93 -21.36
CA GLN A 326 -9.54 3.08 -21.02
C GLN A 326 -8.89 4.45 -21.32
N ASP A 327 -7.57 4.51 -21.49
CA ASP A 327 -6.87 5.72 -21.92
C ASP A 327 -6.83 5.85 -23.45
N PHE A 328 -7.33 4.89 -24.22
CA PHE A 328 -7.37 4.97 -25.68
C PHE A 328 -8.67 5.59 -26.19
N GLN A 329 -8.64 6.08 -27.44
CA GLN A 329 -9.80 6.63 -28.12
C GLN A 329 -10.19 5.74 -29.31
N PRO A 330 -11.45 5.78 -29.77
CA PRO A 330 -11.89 4.94 -30.88
C PRO A 330 -11.02 5.03 -32.16
N PRO A 331 -10.56 6.22 -32.61
CA PRO A 331 -9.68 6.30 -33.78
C PRO A 331 -8.33 5.58 -33.59
N TRP A 332 -7.80 5.57 -32.36
CA TRP A 332 -6.55 4.90 -32.05
C TRP A 332 -6.71 3.38 -32.04
N ALA A 333 -7.82 2.88 -31.51
CA ALA A 333 -8.14 1.46 -31.56
C ALA A 333 -8.26 0.96 -33.01
N ALA A 334 -8.94 1.72 -33.88
CA ALA A 334 -9.03 1.42 -35.31
C ALA A 334 -7.65 1.44 -36.00
N ALA A 335 -6.77 2.36 -35.62
CA ALA A 335 -5.40 2.39 -36.14
C ALA A 335 -4.56 1.18 -35.69
N LEU A 336 -4.72 0.75 -34.42
CA LEU A 336 -4.06 -0.44 -33.88
C LEU A 336 -4.56 -1.75 -34.49
N GLU A 337 -5.85 -1.83 -34.85
CA GLU A 337 -6.42 -3.01 -35.52
C GLU A 337 -5.65 -3.38 -36.78
N ARG A 338 -5.18 -2.38 -37.53
CA ARG A 338 -4.43 -2.57 -38.78
C ARG A 338 -3.09 -3.29 -38.57
N LEU A 339 -2.56 -3.24 -37.35
CA LEU A 339 -1.34 -3.94 -36.94
C LEU A 339 -1.60 -5.40 -36.54
N VAL A 340 -2.85 -5.81 -36.36
CA VAL A 340 -3.17 -7.21 -36.03
C VAL A 340 -3.16 -8.03 -37.31
N ALA A 341 -2.37 -9.10 -37.34
CA ALA A 341 -2.33 -10.03 -38.46
C ALA A 341 -3.71 -10.72 -38.66
N PRO A 342 -4.04 -11.19 -39.87
CA PRO A 342 -5.24 -12.00 -40.09
C PRO A 342 -5.27 -13.21 -39.13
N GLY A 343 -6.35 -13.38 -38.37
CA GLY A 343 -6.46 -14.43 -37.35
C GLY A 343 -5.61 -14.21 -36.08
N GLY A 344 -4.84 -13.12 -36.01
CA GLY A 344 -4.03 -12.77 -34.84
C GLY A 344 -4.89 -12.53 -33.58
N ALA A 345 -4.34 -12.84 -32.42
CA ALA A 345 -5.01 -12.64 -31.14
C ALA A 345 -4.95 -11.17 -30.70
N TRP A 346 -6.05 -10.63 -30.17
CA TRP A 346 -6.09 -9.27 -29.66
C TRP A 346 -6.65 -9.23 -28.25
N TRP A 347 -5.84 -8.71 -27.33
CA TRP A 347 -6.15 -8.54 -25.92
C TRP A 347 -6.33 -7.04 -25.63
N TRP A 348 -7.43 -6.69 -24.99
CA TRP A 348 -7.74 -5.34 -24.56
C TRP A 348 -7.95 -5.32 -23.05
N LEU A 349 -6.95 -4.84 -22.31
CA LEU A 349 -6.95 -4.82 -20.85
C LEU A 349 -7.25 -3.39 -20.39
N GLU A 350 -8.27 -3.22 -19.55
CA GLU A 350 -8.67 -1.89 -19.10
C GLU A 350 -9.29 -1.87 -17.71
N ASP A 351 -9.34 -0.67 -17.16
CA ASP A 351 -9.99 -0.35 -15.89
C ASP A 351 -10.73 0.99 -15.98
N PRO A 352 -12.06 0.99 -16.19
CA PRO A 352 -12.85 2.21 -16.34
C PRO A 352 -12.70 3.19 -15.17
N LEU A 353 -12.47 2.71 -13.94
CA LEU A 353 -12.27 3.57 -12.76
C LEU A 353 -10.95 4.33 -12.82
N GLN A 354 -9.99 3.90 -13.63
CA GLN A 354 -8.73 4.61 -13.86
C GLN A 354 -8.76 5.53 -15.10
N ASN A 355 -9.93 5.79 -15.70
CA ASN A 355 -10.07 6.75 -16.81
C ASN A 355 -10.07 8.20 -16.28
N LEU A 356 -8.86 8.70 -15.96
CA LEU A 356 -8.63 10.06 -15.44
C LEU A 356 -8.79 11.15 -16.50
N TYR A 357 -8.63 10.78 -17.77
CA TYR A 357 -8.78 11.69 -18.90
C TYR A 357 -10.25 11.90 -19.31
N MET A 358 -11.19 11.16 -18.72
CA MET A 358 -12.62 11.18 -19.05
C MET A 358 -12.86 10.95 -20.54
N ARG A 359 -12.10 10.04 -21.14
CA ARG A 359 -12.24 9.65 -22.55
C ARG A 359 -13.46 8.76 -22.74
N ASP A 360 -14.05 8.81 -23.92
CA ASP A 360 -15.09 7.85 -24.29
C ASP A 360 -14.53 6.43 -24.36
N SER A 361 -15.31 5.46 -23.89
CA SER A 361 -14.94 4.05 -24.01
C SER A 361 -14.85 3.65 -25.47
N VAL A 362 -13.80 2.90 -25.82
CA VAL A 362 -13.70 2.28 -27.14
C VAL A 362 -14.81 1.23 -27.30
N PRO A 363 -15.65 1.30 -28.35
CA PRO A 363 -16.65 0.28 -28.63
C PRO A 363 -15.98 -0.97 -29.20
N LEU A 364 -16.20 -2.12 -28.55
CA LEU A 364 -15.62 -3.41 -28.94
C LEU A 364 -16.73 -4.45 -29.17
N PRO A 365 -17.58 -4.27 -30.21
CA PRO A 365 -18.72 -5.15 -30.45
C PRO A 365 -18.26 -6.57 -30.83
N GLY A 366 -18.93 -7.58 -30.28
CA GLY A 366 -18.62 -8.99 -30.56
C GLY A 366 -17.36 -9.53 -29.85
N TRP A 367 -16.69 -8.72 -29.02
CA TRP A 367 -15.57 -9.19 -28.21
C TRP A 367 -16.05 -9.97 -27.00
N VAL A 368 -15.36 -11.08 -26.70
CA VAL A 368 -15.56 -11.80 -25.44
C VAL A 368 -15.07 -10.90 -24.32
N THR A 369 -15.88 -10.76 -23.25
CA THR A 369 -15.54 -9.91 -22.10
C THR A 369 -15.36 -10.73 -20.84
N LEU A 370 -14.20 -10.59 -20.21
CA LEU A 370 -13.89 -11.11 -18.87
C LEU A 370 -13.87 -9.94 -17.89
N LYS A 371 -14.58 -10.06 -16.76
CA LYS A 371 -14.61 -9.05 -15.70
C LYS A 371 -13.92 -9.57 -14.43
N GLU A 372 -13.08 -8.76 -13.82
CA GLU A 372 -12.41 -9.06 -12.54
C GLU A 372 -12.45 -7.83 -11.62
N THR A 373 -13.26 -7.92 -10.57
CA THR A 373 -13.50 -6.81 -9.63
C THR A 373 -12.69 -6.93 -8.34
N THR A 374 -11.86 -7.98 -8.21
CA THR A 374 -11.06 -8.23 -7.01
C THR A 374 -9.75 -7.46 -7.04
N ASN A 375 -9.52 -6.61 -6.03
CA ASN A 375 -8.26 -5.94 -5.78
C ASN A 375 -7.45 -6.74 -4.75
N TYR A 376 -6.31 -7.30 -5.18
CA TYR A 376 -5.39 -8.07 -4.33
C TYR A 376 -4.25 -7.23 -3.77
N ARG A 377 -4.03 -6.03 -4.30
CA ARG A 377 -2.85 -5.20 -4.05
C ARG A 377 -3.01 -4.34 -2.79
N SER A 378 -4.14 -3.66 -2.69
CA SER A 378 -4.34 -2.62 -1.68
C SER A 378 -4.92 -3.22 -0.40
N PRO A 379 -4.48 -2.79 0.79
CA PRO A 379 -5.05 -3.20 2.06
C PRO A 379 -6.58 -3.09 2.10
N ARG A 380 -7.23 -4.01 2.80
CA ARG A 380 -8.70 -4.13 2.86
C ARG A 380 -9.38 -2.84 3.29
N ASP A 381 -8.86 -2.19 4.32
CA ASP A 381 -9.34 -0.91 4.86
C ASP A 381 -9.19 0.25 3.85
N ILE A 382 -8.13 0.25 3.04
CA ILE A 382 -8.00 1.20 1.92
C ILE A 382 -9.07 0.96 0.87
N LEU A 383 -9.37 -0.30 0.56
CA LEU A 383 -10.41 -0.62 -0.40
C LEU A 383 -11.81 -0.32 0.14
N GLU A 384 -12.09 -0.63 1.40
CA GLU A 384 -13.35 -0.30 2.09
C GLU A 384 -13.62 1.20 2.03
N TYR A 385 -12.63 2.02 2.39
CA TYR A 385 -12.73 3.47 2.22
C TYR A 385 -13.03 3.91 0.80
N VAL A 386 -12.34 3.33 -0.18
CA VAL A 386 -12.60 3.64 -1.59
C VAL A 386 -14.02 3.24 -1.99
N ARG A 387 -14.52 2.09 -1.54
CA ARG A 387 -15.90 1.66 -1.82
C ARG A 387 -16.92 2.62 -1.21
N ASP A 388 -16.69 3.08 0.01
CA ASP A 388 -17.61 3.97 0.71
C ASP A 388 -17.60 5.39 0.11
N VAL A 389 -16.41 5.96 -0.06
CA VAL A 389 -16.27 7.35 -0.52
C VAL A 389 -16.44 7.47 -2.03
N VAL A 390 -15.70 6.66 -2.81
CA VAL A 390 -15.75 6.73 -4.28
C VAL A 390 -17.01 6.05 -4.81
N GLY A 391 -17.49 4.97 -4.18
CA GLY A 391 -18.68 4.23 -4.62
C GLY A 391 -19.98 5.03 -4.58
N GLY A 392 -20.06 6.08 -3.76
CA GLY A 392 -21.21 7.01 -3.76
C GLY A 392 -21.33 7.85 -5.04
N ILE A 393 -20.24 7.99 -5.81
CA ILE A 393 -20.20 8.77 -7.07
C ILE A 393 -19.98 7.86 -8.28
N GLU A 394 -19.13 6.83 -8.14
CA GLU A 394 -18.75 5.88 -9.18
C GLU A 394 -19.23 4.47 -8.79
N PRO A 395 -20.38 4.00 -9.29
CA PRO A 395 -20.98 2.72 -8.88
C PRO A 395 -20.05 1.51 -9.03
N LEU A 396 -19.19 1.50 -10.06
CA LEU A 396 -18.20 0.44 -10.26
C LEU A 396 -17.22 0.30 -9.09
N ALA A 397 -16.97 1.37 -8.33
CA ALA A 397 -16.12 1.31 -7.16
C ALA A 397 -16.82 0.62 -5.98
N ALA A 398 -18.15 0.72 -5.85
CA ALA A 398 -18.90 0.07 -4.78
C ALA A 398 -18.90 -1.47 -4.90
N GLU A 399 -18.82 -1.98 -6.14
CA GLU A 399 -18.82 -3.41 -6.49
C GLU A 399 -17.46 -4.11 -6.32
N LEU A 400 -16.42 -3.37 -5.92
CA LEU A 400 -15.08 -3.94 -5.78
C LEU A 400 -15.00 -4.93 -4.62
N ALA A 401 -14.33 -6.05 -4.85
CA ALA A 401 -14.02 -7.05 -3.84
C ALA A 401 -12.57 -6.89 -3.38
N SER A 402 -12.30 -7.11 -2.09
CA SER A 402 -10.92 -7.21 -1.62
C SER A 402 -10.45 -8.66 -1.64
N GLY A 403 -9.33 -8.91 -2.30
CA GLY A 403 -8.57 -10.16 -2.21
C GLY A 403 -7.24 -9.98 -1.49
N SER A 404 -6.99 -8.80 -0.93
CA SER A 404 -5.72 -8.51 -0.24
C SER A 404 -5.65 -9.25 1.10
N PRO A 405 -4.54 -9.93 1.39
CA PRO A 405 -4.33 -10.54 2.71
C PRO A 405 -4.06 -9.47 3.78
N PHE A 406 -3.76 -8.23 3.38
CA PHE A 406 -3.43 -7.12 4.25
C PHE A 406 -4.66 -6.30 4.63
N GLY A 407 -4.65 -5.73 5.83
CA GLY A 407 -5.70 -4.86 6.36
C GLY A 407 -5.24 -4.20 7.65
N GLY A 408 -6.08 -3.33 8.23
CA GLY A 408 -5.75 -2.63 9.48
C GLY A 408 -4.60 -1.63 9.35
N SER A 409 -4.29 -1.19 8.11
CA SER A 409 -3.29 -0.16 7.88
C SER A 409 -3.72 1.21 8.42
N GLU A 410 -5.03 1.41 8.54
CA GLU A 410 -5.76 2.65 8.80
C GLU A 410 -5.42 3.77 7.81
N ILE A 411 -6.43 4.45 7.28
CA ILE A 411 -6.21 5.60 6.41
C ILE A 411 -6.00 6.83 7.27
N SER A 412 -4.96 7.60 6.97
CA SER A 412 -4.71 8.87 7.65
C SER A 412 -5.06 10.02 6.73
N ILE A 413 -5.97 10.90 7.15
CA ILE A 413 -6.29 12.13 6.42
C ILE A 413 -5.69 13.30 7.20
N ALA A 414 -4.76 14.01 6.57
CA ALA A 414 -4.14 15.22 7.09
C ALA A 414 -4.75 16.44 6.40
N ALA A 415 -5.65 17.14 7.11
CA ALA A 415 -6.21 18.38 6.62
C ALA A 415 -5.19 19.53 6.70
N TYR A 416 -5.13 20.37 5.67
CA TYR A 416 -4.43 21.65 5.71
C TYR A 416 -5.41 22.81 5.55
N ASP A 417 -5.11 23.91 6.23
CA ASP A 417 -5.83 25.18 6.11
C ASP A 417 -4.82 26.30 5.81
N ALA A 418 -5.26 27.30 5.03
CA ALA A 418 -4.49 28.47 4.70
C ALA A 418 -4.58 29.57 5.78
N THR A 419 -5.43 29.41 6.80
CA THR A 419 -5.68 30.44 7.83
C THR A 419 -4.42 30.98 8.51
N ASP A 420 -3.42 30.13 8.74
CA ASP A 420 -2.18 30.47 9.46
C ASP A 420 -0.92 30.37 8.58
N ALA A 421 -1.08 30.16 7.27
CA ALA A 421 0.03 29.99 6.33
C ALA A 421 0.08 31.14 5.31
N GLU A 422 1.27 31.50 4.84
CA GLU A 422 1.46 32.54 3.82
C GLU A 422 0.68 32.26 2.53
N SER A 423 0.43 30.97 2.23
CA SER A 423 -0.45 30.54 1.15
C SER A 423 -0.98 29.13 1.36
N ALA A 424 -2.08 28.80 0.68
CA ALA A 424 -2.62 27.43 0.65
C ALA A 424 -1.61 26.39 0.12
N ALA A 425 -0.74 26.80 -0.82
CA ALA A 425 0.33 25.95 -1.34
C ALA A 425 1.35 25.62 -0.23
N GLN A 426 1.75 26.62 0.56
CA GLN A 426 2.68 26.44 1.66
C GLN A 426 2.09 25.55 2.76
N ALA A 427 0.82 25.76 3.13
CA ALA A 427 0.11 24.90 4.08
C ALA A 427 0.08 23.42 3.64
N CYS A 428 -0.18 23.19 2.34
CA CYS A 428 -0.17 21.85 1.75
C CYS A 428 1.23 21.21 1.78
N ILE A 429 2.27 21.97 1.44
CA ILE A 429 3.67 21.52 1.52
C ILE A 429 4.02 21.10 2.95
N ASP A 430 3.68 21.91 3.95
CA ASP A 430 4.01 21.62 5.34
C ASP A 430 3.20 20.45 5.90
N ALA A 431 1.94 20.29 5.51
CA ALA A 431 1.16 19.08 5.80
C ALA A 431 1.76 17.83 5.15
N THR A 432 2.28 17.95 3.93
CA THR A 432 2.96 16.86 3.22
C THR A 432 4.27 16.48 3.90
N LYS A 433 5.08 17.45 4.35
CA LYS A 433 6.28 17.18 5.16
C LYS A 433 5.93 16.40 6.43
N ARG A 434 4.88 16.80 7.15
CA ARG A 434 4.39 16.07 8.34
C ARG A 434 3.94 14.64 7.99
N ALA A 435 3.27 14.46 6.85
CA ALA A 435 2.88 13.13 6.37
C ALA A 435 4.10 12.24 6.08
N ILE A 436 5.17 12.78 5.48
CA ILE A 436 6.43 12.05 5.28
C ILE A 436 7.04 11.67 6.64
N THR A 437 7.15 12.60 7.58
CA THR A 437 7.64 12.31 8.93
C THR A 437 6.82 11.22 9.62
N HIS A 438 5.50 11.24 9.47
CA HIS A 438 4.62 10.22 10.01
C HIS A 438 4.88 8.85 9.36
N ALA A 439 5.02 8.78 8.03
CA ALA A 439 5.36 7.53 7.35
C ALA A 439 6.72 6.97 7.81
N LEU A 440 7.74 7.82 7.99
CA LEU A 440 9.03 7.40 8.53
C LEU A 440 8.92 6.88 9.98
N ALA A 441 8.08 7.51 10.81
CA ALA A 441 7.83 7.08 12.18
C ALA A 441 7.09 5.73 12.26
N LEU A 442 6.32 5.38 11.22
CA LEU A 442 5.72 4.05 11.05
C LEU A 442 6.71 3.01 10.52
N GLY A 443 8.00 3.39 10.35
CA GLY A 443 9.07 2.49 9.94
C GLY A 443 9.27 2.36 8.43
N PHE A 444 8.53 3.07 7.58
CA PHE A 444 8.79 3.04 6.13
C PHE A 444 10.14 3.67 5.80
N ARG A 445 10.91 3.09 4.88
CA ARG A 445 12.13 3.73 4.37
C ARG A 445 11.73 4.81 3.38
N LYS A 446 12.59 5.82 3.18
CA LYS A 446 12.32 6.92 2.23
C LYS A 446 11.96 6.43 0.83
N GLN A 447 12.64 5.37 0.36
CA GLN A 447 12.41 4.71 -0.93
C GLN A 447 11.07 3.97 -1.03
N ASP A 448 10.45 3.64 0.10
CA ASP A 448 9.15 2.97 0.18
C ASP A 448 7.99 3.98 0.13
N ILE A 449 8.31 5.28 0.18
CA ILE A 449 7.35 6.39 0.19
C ILE A 449 7.27 7.03 -1.21
N ALA A 450 6.05 7.04 -1.76
CA ALA A 450 5.71 7.80 -2.96
C ALA A 450 4.75 8.94 -2.63
N VAL A 451 5.17 10.18 -2.88
CA VAL A 451 4.32 11.37 -2.80
C VAL A 451 3.68 11.59 -4.16
N LEU A 452 2.35 11.47 -4.22
CA LEU A 452 1.58 11.61 -5.45
C LEU A 452 0.77 12.90 -5.42
N SER A 453 1.05 13.81 -6.34
CA SER A 453 0.23 15.01 -6.51
C SER A 453 -1.11 14.65 -7.18
N PHE A 454 -2.21 15.09 -6.57
CA PHE A 454 -3.57 15.02 -7.13
C PHE A 454 -3.76 15.89 -8.38
N ARG A 455 -2.81 16.81 -8.63
CA ARG A 455 -2.77 17.71 -9.78
C ARG A 455 -1.84 17.16 -10.87
N GLY A 456 -2.02 17.67 -12.08
CA GLY A 456 -1.03 17.46 -13.15
C GLY A 456 0.25 18.24 -12.85
N ARG A 457 1.37 17.83 -13.46
CA ARG A 457 2.68 18.44 -13.23
C ARG A 457 2.69 19.96 -13.39
N GLU A 458 2.06 20.49 -14.42
CA GLU A 458 2.03 21.94 -14.68
C GLU A 458 1.25 22.74 -13.62
N GLY A 459 0.33 22.10 -12.90
CA GLY A 459 -0.50 22.75 -11.88
C GLY A 459 -0.14 22.41 -10.43
N SER A 460 0.90 21.61 -10.21
CA SER A 460 1.35 21.19 -8.88
C SER A 460 2.33 22.19 -8.28
N ALA A 461 2.10 22.56 -7.02
CA ALA A 461 3.04 23.38 -6.25
C ALA A 461 4.37 22.65 -5.96
N PHE A 462 4.40 21.33 -6.14
CA PHE A 462 5.55 20.47 -5.83
C PHE A 462 6.51 20.29 -7.00
N THR A 463 6.09 20.61 -8.24
CA THR A 463 6.91 20.41 -9.45
C THR A 463 8.22 21.20 -9.43
N ALA A 464 8.23 22.38 -8.82
CA ALA A 464 9.42 23.23 -8.73
C ALA A 464 10.35 22.85 -7.56
N LEU A 465 9.93 21.95 -6.67
CA LEU A 465 10.67 21.64 -5.45
C LEU A 465 11.71 20.54 -5.68
N ASP A 466 12.95 20.80 -5.25
CA ASP A 466 14.02 19.81 -5.19
C ASP A 466 14.11 19.10 -3.83
N GLN A 467 13.47 19.68 -2.82
CA GLN A 467 13.50 19.21 -1.45
C GLN A 467 12.16 19.44 -0.76
N LEU A 468 11.75 18.47 0.06
CA LEU A 468 10.60 18.56 0.96
C LEU A 468 11.09 18.44 2.40
N GLY A 469 11.30 19.59 3.03
CA GLY A 469 11.91 19.65 4.37
C GLY A 469 13.36 19.16 4.30
N PRO A 470 13.76 18.14 5.09
CA PRO A 470 15.12 17.59 5.01
C PRO A 470 15.29 16.59 3.84
N HIS A 471 14.21 16.19 3.15
CA HIS A 471 14.26 15.09 2.19
C HIS A 471 14.45 15.59 0.75
N ARG A 472 15.52 15.13 0.09
CA ARG A 472 15.68 15.33 -1.35
C ARG A 472 14.66 14.51 -2.11
N VAL A 473 14.07 15.10 -3.14
CA VAL A 473 12.97 14.52 -3.87
C VAL A 473 13.46 13.95 -5.20
N LYS A 474 13.14 12.68 -5.47
CA LYS A 474 13.29 12.06 -6.77
C LYS A 474 12.07 12.41 -7.63
N SER A 475 12.27 13.20 -8.67
CA SER A 475 11.17 13.68 -9.53
C SER A 475 11.57 13.72 -10.99
N PHE A 476 10.61 13.59 -11.89
CA PHE A 476 10.87 13.64 -13.33
C PHE A 476 11.25 15.06 -13.78
N THR A 477 12.38 15.21 -14.47
CA THR A 477 12.88 16.53 -14.90
C THR A 477 12.06 17.13 -16.04
N GLY A 478 11.26 16.31 -16.73
CA GLY A 478 10.55 16.72 -17.95
C GLY A 478 11.28 16.34 -19.23
N LYS A 479 12.50 15.81 -19.12
CA LYS A 479 13.36 15.50 -20.25
C LYS A 479 13.57 14.01 -20.36
N TYR A 480 13.95 13.58 -21.55
CA TYR A 480 14.41 12.23 -21.83
C TYR A 480 15.86 12.33 -22.31
N ASP A 481 16.67 11.34 -21.93
CA ASP A 481 18.05 11.25 -22.40
C ASP A 481 18.09 10.87 -23.90
N LEU A 482 19.30 10.79 -24.45
CA LEU A 482 19.53 10.43 -25.86
C LEU A 482 19.04 9.03 -26.24
N PHE A 483 18.83 8.15 -25.26
CA PHE A 483 18.30 6.80 -25.44
C PHE A 483 16.78 6.73 -25.19
N GLY A 484 16.14 7.88 -24.93
CA GLY A 484 14.70 7.99 -24.68
C GLY A 484 14.29 7.54 -23.28
N ASN A 485 15.23 7.41 -22.34
CA ASN A 485 14.93 7.12 -20.94
C ASN A 485 14.53 8.39 -20.20
N PRO A 486 13.54 8.34 -19.31
CA PRO A 486 13.15 9.50 -18.53
C PRO A 486 14.27 9.95 -17.58
N GLU A 487 14.63 11.23 -17.62
CA GLU A 487 15.58 11.82 -16.67
C GLU A 487 14.87 12.14 -15.35
N TYR A 488 15.48 11.70 -14.24
CA TYR A 488 15.00 11.97 -12.89
C TYR A 488 16.03 12.78 -12.12
N ARG A 489 15.56 13.73 -11.30
CA ARG A 489 16.36 14.33 -10.24
C ARG A 489 16.69 13.25 -9.21
N GLU A 490 17.91 13.26 -8.70
CA GLU A 490 18.30 12.35 -7.62
C GLU A 490 17.71 12.81 -6.28
N GLY A 491 17.10 11.85 -5.58
CA GLY A 491 16.54 12.04 -4.25
C GLY A 491 16.08 10.72 -3.65
N ASP A 492 15.69 10.78 -2.38
CA ASP A 492 15.37 9.60 -1.57
C ASP A 492 13.87 9.28 -1.56
N VAL A 493 13.03 10.30 -1.75
CA VAL A 493 11.56 10.20 -1.72
C VAL A 493 11.01 10.46 -3.11
N LEU A 494 10.21 9.55 -3.66
CA LEU A 494 9.64 9.74 -4.98
C LEU A 494 8.52 10.78 -4.93
N LEU A 495 8.55 11.74 -5.86
CA LEU A 495 7.45 12.66 -6.14
C LEU A 495 7.06 12.55 -7.61
N ASP A 496 5.80 12.24 -7.86
CA ASP A 496 5.24 12.25 -9.20
C ASP A 496 3.77 12.70 -9.17
N SER A 497 3.19 12.91 -10.35
CA SER A 497 1.75 13.10 -10.51
C SER A 497 1.01 11.77 -10.51
N ILE A 498 -0.24 11.76 -10.05
CA ILE A 498 -1.12 10.58 -10.14
C ILE A 498 -1.24 10.02 -11.58
N TYR A 499 -1.13 10.89 -12.59
CA TYR A 499 -1.24 10.52 -14.01
C TYR A 499 -0.05 9.68 -14.47
N ARG A 500 1.18 10.07 -14.10
CA ARG A 500 2.41 9.35 -14.48
C ARG A 500 2.65 8.11 -13.64
N PHE A 501 2.24 8.13 -12.37
CA PHE A 501 2.38 6.99 -11.47
C PHE A 501 1.33 5.88 -11.72
N LYS A 502 0.36 6.12 -12.61
CA LYS A 502 -0.60 5.09 -13.04
C LYS A 502 0.12 3.85 -13.59
N GLY A 503 -0.35 2.67 -13.18
CA GLY A 503 0.30 1.38 -13.44
C GLY A 503 1.33 0.96 -12.38
N GLN A 504 1.90 1.90 -11.61
CA GLN A 504 2.87 1.61 -10.55
C GLN A 504 2.19 1.42 -9.18
N ALA A 505 2.98 1.14 -8.15
CA ALA A 505 2.56 0.99 -6.75
C ALA A 505 3.73 1.32 -5.81
N ALA A 506 3.44 1.64 -4.55
CA ALA A 506 4.44 1.82 -3.50
C ALA A 506 3.89 1.33 -2.14
N PRO A 507 4.76 0.88 -1.22
CA PRO A 507 4.36 0.53 0.15
C PRO A 507 3.57 1.62 0.85
N CYS A 508 4.12 2.83 0.89
CA CYS A 508 3.47 3.99 1.47
C CYS A 508 3.20 5.02 0.38
N VAL A 509 1.93 5.41 0.23
CA VAL A 509 1.53 6.48 -0.67
C VAL A 509 1.02 7.66 0.14
N ILE A 510 1.60 8.83 -0.14
CA ILE A 510 1.13 10.11 0.36
C ILE A 510 0.45 10.83 -0.81
N LEU A 511 -0.87 10.81 -0.86
CA LEU A 511 -1.65 11.51 -1.87
C LEU A 511 -1.85 12.97 -1.44
N THR A 512 -1.16 13.90 -2.09
CA THR A 512 -1.15 15.32 -1.71
C THR A 512 -1.85 16.24 -2.71
N GLU A 513 -2.08 17.49 -2.32
CA GLU A 513 -2.85 18.50 -3.06
C GLU A 513 -4.29 18.06 -3.36
N VAL A 514 -4.86 17.20 -2.51
CA VAL A 514 -6.25 16.74 -2.67
C VAL A 514 -7.18 17.89 -2.34
N ASP A 515 -7.74 18.47 -3.39
CA ASP A 515 -8.63 19.61 -3.30
C ASP A 515 -9.60 19.64 -4.49
N PHE A 516 -10.86 19.97 -4.23
CA PHE A 516 -11.93 20.06 -5.22
C PHE A 516 -13.10 20.89 -4.66
N ASP A 517 -13.79 21.63 -5.55
CA ASP A 517 -15.00 22.38 -5.17
C ASP A 517 -16.21 21.45 -5.03
N THR A 518 -16.32 20.47 -5.92
CA THR A 518 -17.34 19.42 -5.94
C THR A 518 -16.65 18.05 -6.02
N PHE A 519 -17.16 17.07 -5.26
CA PHE A 519 -16.65 15.71 -5.34
C PHE A 519 -17.36 14.99 -6.49
N ASP A 520 -16.89 15.26 -7.71
CA ASP A 520 -17.43 14.71 -8.96
C ASP A 520 -16.74 13.40 -9.38
N ALA A 521 -17.20 12.81 -10.49
CA ALA A 521 -16.62 11.59 -11.05
C ALA A 521 -15.11 11.69 -11.30
N ARG A 522 -14.61 12.85 -11.74
CA ARG A 522 -13.17 13.05 -11.98
C ARG A 522 -12.40 13.04 -10.66
N ALA A 523 -12.85 13.77 -9.64
CA ALA A 523 -12.23 13.77 -8.32
C ALA A 523 -12.27 12.38 -7.67
N ALA A 524 -13.41 11.68 -7.79
CA ALA A 524 -13.61 10.34 -7.27
C ALA A 524 -12.67 9.31 -7.93
N ARG A 525 -12.52 9.34 -9.27
CA ARG A 525 -11.54 8.51 -9.99
C ARG A 525 -10.10 8.83 -9.62
N LYS A 526 -9.75 10.10 -9.44
CA LYS A 526 -8.40 10.47 -8.99
C LYS A 526 -8.09 9.91 -7.60
N LEU A 527 -9.06 9.99 -6.68
CA LEU A 527 -8.93 9.40 -5.35
C LEU A 527 -8.77 7.88 -5.44
N PHE A 528 -9.61 7.21 -6.25
CA PHE A 528 -9.47 5.78 -6.54
C PHE A 528 -8.09 5.41 -7.06
N VAL A 529 -7.60 6.10 -8.10
CA VAL A 529 -6.29 5.81 -8.68
C VAL A 529 -5.20 5.99 -7.64
N GLY A 530 -5.18 7.13 -6.94
CA GLY A 530 -4.18 7.45 -5.91
C GLY A 530 -4.18 6.47 -4.75
N ALA A 531 -5.36 6.15 -4.20
CA ALA A 531 -5.51 5.22 -3.07
C ALA A 531 -5.05 3.81 -3.43
N THR A 532 -5.42 3.31 -4.61
CA THR A 532 -5.06 1.96 -5.09
C THR A 532 -3.58 1.79 -5.49
N ARG A 533 -2.77 2.85 -5.36
CA ARG A 533 -1.31 2.76 -5.50
C ARG A 533 -0.62 2.25 -4.24
N ALA A 534 -1.26 2.38 -3.08
CA ALA A 534 -0.72 1.92 -1.81
C ALA A 534 -0.83 0.39 -1.70
N THR A 535 0.27 -0.27 -1.34
CA THR A 535 0.29 -1.70 -0.98
C THR A 535 0.26 -1.93 0.53
N MET A 536 0.61 -0.92 1.33
CA MET A 536 0.59 -1.02 2.81
C MET A 536 -0.05 0.16 3.51
N LYS A 537 0.28 1.42 3.17
CA LYS A 537 -0.24 2.61 3.88
C LYS A 537 -0.64 3.71 2.93
N LEU A 538 -1.80 4.32 3.20
CA LEU A 538 -2.27 5.52 2.51
C LEU A 538 -2.38 6.68 3.50
N ILE A 539 -1.74 7.79 3.16
CA ILE A 539 -1.92 9.08 3.83
C ILE A 539 -2.45 10.08 2.79
N VAL A 540 -3.58 10.71 3.08
CA VAL A 540 -4.21 11.71 2.20
C VAL A 540 -3.99 13.09 2.79
N VAL A 541 -3.32 13.97 2.06
CA VAL A 541 -3.14 15.39 2.42
C VAL A 541 -4.12 16.21 1.60
N ALA A 542 -5.16 16.70 2.27
CA ALA A 542 -6.30 17.35 1.63
C ALA A 542 -6.57 18.73 2.23
N SER A 543 -7.14 19.64 1.44
CA SER A 543 -7.67 20.89 1.98
C SER A 543 -8.75 20.58 3.02
N ARG A 544 -8.96 21.44 4.03
CA ARG A 544 -9.98 21.22 5.06
C ARG A 544 -11.36 20.87 4.46
N ARG A 545 -11.79 21.63 3.45
CA ARG A 545 -13.06 21.39 2.72
C ARG A 545 -13.13 20.03 2.02
N ALA A 546 -12.02 19.57 1.44
CA ALA A 546 -11.98 18.28 0.76
C ALA A 546 -11.93 17.14 1.78
N ALA A 547 -11.12 17.29 2.84
CA ALA A 547 -10.97 16.33 3.93
C ALA A 547 -12.32 16.00 4.60
N GLU A 548 -13.16 17.00 4.86
CA GLU A 548 -14.49 16.80 5.45
C GLU A 548 -15.42 15.95 4.57
N ARG A 549 -15.29 16.07 3.24
CA ARG A 549 -16.14 15.32 2.30
C ARG A 549 -15.66 13.90 2.03
N ILE A 550 -14.38 13.63 2.22
CA ILE A 550 -13.76 12.31 1.99
C ILE A 550 -13.33 11.65 3.30
N ALA A 551 -13.82 12.14 4.43
CA ALA A 551 -13.60 11.51 5.72
C ALA A 551 -14.24 10.11 5.73
N PRO A 552 -13.61 9.09 6.33
CA PRO A 552 -14.26 7.81 6.53
C PRO A 552 -15.53 7.98 7.35
N SER A 553 -16.57 7.22 7.02
CA SER A 553 -17.79 7.13 7.84
C SER A 553 -17.41 6.66 9.26
N ALA A 554 -17.93 7.35 10.28
CA ALA A 554 -17.61 7.12 11.69
C ALA A 554 -18.10 5.78 12.23
#